data_AF-A0A410UEH3-F1
#
_entry.id   AF-A0A410UEH3-F1
#
_cell.length_a   1.000
_cell.length_b   1.000
_cell.length_c   1.000
_cell.angle_alpha   90.00
_cell.angle_beta   90.00
_cell.angle_gamma   90.00
#
_symmetry.space_group_name_H-M   'P 1'
#
loop_
_entity.id
_entity.type
_entity.pdbx_description
1 polymer ?
#
loop_
_entity_poly.entity_id
_entity_poly.type
_entity_poly.pdbx_seq_one_letter_code
_entity_poly.pdbx_strand_id
1 'polypeptide(L)'
;MTDLSITWRPLEVLIPYVRNARTHSDAQVAQLAASTAGLTDDDAAPAVAEAGVSQSGDIWICGDHRVMCGNSANVTDVEQLMDGYKADLIITDPPYNVAYQGKPPMR
;
A
#
# COMPACT_ATOMS: atom_id res chain seq x y z
N MET A 1 -8.93 -22.79 15.05
CA MET A 1 -7.81 -22.09 14.40
C MET A 1 -6.99 -23.16 13.72
N THR A 2 -7.10 -23.30 12.40
CA THR A 2 -6.46 -24.38 11.67
C THR A 2 -4.96 -24.11 11.64
N ASP A 3 -4.17 -25.09 12.09
CA ASP A 3 -2.72 -25.05 12.03
C ASP A 3 -2.29 -25.14 10.57
N LEU A 4 -1.73 -24.05 10.04
CA LEU A 4 -1.22 -23.97 8.67
C LEU A 4 0.24 -24.45 8.70
N SER A 5 0.55 -25.49 7.94
CA SER A 5 1.91 -25.99 7.78
C SER A 5 2.43 -25.73 6.36
N ILE A 6 3.69 -25.29 6.26
CA ILE A 6 4.39 -25.05 5.00
C ILE A 6 5.23 -26.29 4.68
N THR A 7 5.14 -26.80 3.46
CA THR A 7 5.96 -27.94 2.98
C THR A 7 6.52 -27.63 1.60
N TRP A 8 7.83 -27.80 1.43
CA TRP A 8 8.50 -27.64 0.15
C TRP A 8 8.25 -28.85 -0.76
N ARG A 9 7.99 -28.60 -2.05
CA ARG A 9 7.75 -29.63 -3.07
C ARG A 9 8.64 -29.36 -4.28
N PRO A 10 9.23 -30.41 -4.90
CA PRO A 10 10.02 -30.22 -6.12
C PRO A 10 9.15 -29.73 -7.27
N LEU A 11 9.76 -29.02 -8.23
CA LEU A 11 9.01 -28.42 -9.35
C LEU A 11 8.33 -29.49 -10.22
N GLU A 12 8.98 -30.64 -10.43
CA GLU A 12 8.46 -31.72 -11.29
C GLU A 12 7.13 -32.33 -10.82
N VAL A 13 6.74 -32.15 -9.56
CA VAL A 13 5.46 -32.66 -9.04
C VAL A 13 4.32 -31.64 -9.12
N LEU A 14 4.60 -30.41 -9.58
CA LEU A 14 3.59 -29.40 -9.77
C LEU A 14 2.85 -29.62 -11.09
N ILE A 15 1.53 -29.66 -11.04
CA ILE A 15 0.66 -29.79 -12.22
C ILE A 15 0.27 -28.37 -12.66
N PRO A 16 0.66 -27.91 -13.87
CA PRO A 16 0.27 -26.60 -14.36
C PRO A 16 -1.25 -26.45 -14.41
N TYR A 17 -1.76 -25.35 -13.85
CA TYR A 17 -3.19 -25.11 -13.82
C TYR A 17 -3.72 -24.78 -15.23
N VAL A 18 -4.57 -25.65 -15.77
CA VAL A 18 -5.09 -25.59 -17.15
C VAL A 18 -5.92 -24.35 -17.48
N ARG A 19 -6.38 -23.60 -16.47
CA ARG A 19 -7.10 -22.32 -16.64
C ARG A 19 -6.29 -21.14 -16.11
N ASN A 20 -4.97 -21.21 -16.14
CA ASN A 20 -4.17 -20.05 -15.80
C ASN A 20 -4.48 -18.93 -16.80
N ALA A 21 -5.18 -17.91 -16.33
CA ALA A 21 -5.65 -16.79 -17.15
C ALA A 21 -4.51 -15.90 -17.67
N ARG A 22 -3.28 -16.14 -17.20
CA ARG A 22 -2.10 -15.35 -17.59
C ARG A 22 -1.03 -16.27 -18.17
N THR A 23 -0.92 -16.24 -19.50
CA THR A 23 0.31 -16.65 -20.21
C THR A 23 1.17 -15.40 -20.37
N HIS A 24 2.30 -15.36 -19.68
CA HIS A 24 3.25 -14.24 -19.78
C HIS A 24 4.24 -14.50 -20.91
N SER A 25 4.64 -13.43 -21.60
CA SER A 25 5.79 -13.50 -22.52
C SER A 25 7.09 -13.72 -21.74
N ASP A 26 8.11 -14.29 -22.40
CA ASP A 26 9.43 -14.51 -21.78
C ASP A 26 10.01 -13.21 -21.18
N ALA A 27 9.77 -12.07 -21.84
CA ALA A 27 10.18 -10.76 -21.34
C ALA A 27 9.50 -10.38 -20.01
N GLN A 28 8.19 -10.62 -19.89
CA GLN A 28 7.46 -10.38 -18.65
C GLN A 28 7.88 -11.36 -17.54
N VAL A 29 8.17 -12.63 -17.89
CA VAL A 29 8.72 -13.61 -16.94
C VAL A 29 10.08 -13.15 -16.42
N ALA A 30 10.96 -12.66 -17.29
CA ALA A 30 12.25 -12.11 -16.90
C ALA A 30 12.11 -10.88 -15.98
N GLN A 31 11.14 -10.00 -16.25
CA GLN A 31 10.86 -8.85 -15.39
C GLN A 31 10.39 -9.26 -13.99
N LEU A 32 9.51 -10.26 -13.89
CA LEU A 32 9.07 -10.80 -12.60
C LEU A 32 10.23 -11.42 -11.82
N ALA A 33 11.06 -12.24 -12.48
CA ALA A 33 12.24 -12.83 -11.86
C ALA A 33 13.24 -11.77 -11.37
N ALA A 34 13.44 -10.69 -12.14
CA ALA A 34 14.26 -9.56 -11.73
C ALA A 34 13.66 -8.81 -10.53
N SER A 35 12.32 -8.71 -10.43
CA SER A 35 11.65 -8.07 -9.29
C SER A 35 11.70 -8.87 -8.00
N THR A 36 11.80 -10.20 -8.09
CA THR A 36 11.96 -11.09 -6.92
C THR A 36 13.38 -11.11 -6.36
N ALA A 37 14.37 -10.67 -7.14
CA ALA A 37 15.71 -10.41 -6.62
C ALA A 37 15.69 -9.08 -5.86
N GLY A 38 15.22 -9.09 -4.62
CA GLY A 38 15.28 -7.93 -3.73
C GLY A 38 16.70 -7.36 -3.72
N LEU A 39 16.85 -6.07 -4.03
CA LEU A 39 18.15 -5.38 -4.01
C LEU A 39 18.64 -5.14 -2.57
N THR A 40 17.77 -5.39 -1.60
CA THR A 40 17.97 -5.22 -0.16
C THR A 40 17.14 -6.25 0.60
N ASP A 41 17.38 -6.35 1.90
CA ASP A 41 16.50 -7.06 2.83
C ASP A 41 15.05 -6.55 2.76
N ASP A 42 14.07 -7.44 2.94
CA ASP A 42 12.63 -7.13 2.76
C ASP A 42 12.11 -6.11 3.79
N ASP A 43 12.73 -6.07 4.98
CA ASP A 43 12.40 -5.11 6.05
C ASP A 43 13.34 -3.89 6.05
N ALA A 44 14.33 -3.83 5.15
CA ALA A 44 15.24 -2.69 5.05
C ALA A 44 14.56 -1.48 4.41
N ALA A 45 14.05 -0.58 5.27
CA ALA A 45 13.66 0.76 4.86
C ALA A 45 14.88 1.71 4.79
N PRO A 46 14.90 2.68 3.87
CA PRO A 46 15.90 3.75 3.91
C PRO A 46 15.80 4.53 5.22
N ALA A 47 16.91 5.15 5.63
CA ALA A 47 16.91 6.03 6.79
C ALA A 47 15.87 7.15 6.59
N VAL A 48 15.08 7.40 7.63
CA VAL A 48 14.08 8.47 7.61
C VAL A 48 14.80 9.80 7.38
N ALA A 49 14.33 10.58 6.40
CA ALA A 49 14.87 11.90 6.15
C ALA A 49 14.53 12.83 7.33
N GLU A 50 15.50 13.63 7.77
CA GLU A 50 15.35 14.60 8.88
C GLU A 50 14.27 15.66 8.59
N ALA A 51 14.04 15.97 7.31
CA ALA A 51 13.02 16.92 6.88
C ALA A 51 11.95 16.20 6.05
N GLY A 52 10.69 16.34 6.48
CA GLY A 52 9.54 15.97 5.67
C GLY A 52 9.50 16.82 4.40
N VAL A 53 9.38 16.15 3.24
CA VAL A 53 9.23 16.84 1.95
C VAL A 53 7.90 17.60 1.90
N SER A 54 6.83 16.96 2.39
CA SER A 54 5.50 17.58 2.48
C SER A 54 5.37 18.42 3.75
N GLN A 55 4.84 19.62 3.59
CA GLN A 55 4.50 20.55 4.65
C GLN A 55 2.97 20.71 4.75
N SER A 56 2.49 21.15 5.91
CA SER A 56 1.06 21.43 6.11
C SER A 56 0.57 22.48 5.11
N GLY A 57 -0.50 22.16 4.39
CA GLY A 57 -1.04 22.99 3.30
C GLY A 57 -0.65 22.53 1.91
N ASP A 58 0.36 21.66 1.77
CA ASP A 58 0.79 21.17 0.46
C ASP A 58 -0.29 20.29 -0.18
N ILE A 59 -0.53 20.53 -1.48
CA ILE A 59 -1.44 19.72 -2.30
C ILE A 59 -0.64 19.09 -3.43
N TRP A 60 -0.62 17.76 -3.42
CA TRP A 60 0.00 16.91 -4.42
C TRP A 60 -1.02 16.54 -5.51
N ILE A 61 -0.59 16.63 -6.76
CA ILE A 61 -1.39 16.22 -7.94
C ILE A 61 -0.89 14.85 -8.40
N CYS A 62 -1.75 13.85 -8.29
CA CYS A 62 -1.46 12.45 -8.59
C CYS A 62 -2.32 11.99 -9.78
N GLY A 63 -2.00 12.49 -10.98
CA GLY A 63 -2.86 12.34 -12.15
C GLY A 63 -4.15 13.15 -11.98
N ASP A 64 -5.30 12.49 -12.11
CA ASP A 64 -6.61 13.13 -11.92
C ASP A 64 -7.00 13.30 -10.44
N HIS A 65 -6.13 12.87 -9.51
CA HIS A 65 -6.39 12.89 -8.07
C HIS A 65 -5.60 13.98 -7.35
N ARG A 66 -6.14 14.46 -6.23
CA ARG A 66 -5.51 15.45 -5.34
C ARG A 66 -5.35 14.88 -3.95
N VAL A 67 -4.18 15.09 -3.35
CA VAL A 67 -3.85 14.66 -1.99
C VAL A 67 -3.26 15.83 -1.22
N MET A 68 -3.84 16.18 -0.07
CA MET A 68 -3.35 17.27 0.77
C MET A 68 -2.64 16.73 2.01
N CYS A 69 -1.53 17.37 2.39
CA CYS A 69 -1.00 17.27 3.74
C CYS A 69 -1.70 18.33 4.61
N GLY A 70 -2.76 17.93 5.32
CA GLY A 70 -3.60 18.85 6.11
C GLY A 70 -4.40 18.14 7.19
N ASN A 71 -5.22 18.89 7.93
CA ASN A 71 -6.10 18.37 8.97
C ASN A 71 -7.52 18.16 8.42
N SER A 72 -7.96 16.91 8.32
CA SER A 72 -9.31 16.56 7.83
C SER A 72 -10.45 17.07 8.73
N ALA A 73 -10.17 17.49 9.97
CA ALA A 73 -11.13 18.13 10.87
C ALA A 73 -11.19 19.67 10.69
N ASN A 74 -10.28 20.27 9.92
CA ASN A 74 -10.29 21.70 9.62
C ASN A 74 -11.03 21.97 8.31
N VAL A 75 -12.10 22.77 8.38
CA VAL A 75 -12.91 23.12 7.21
C VAL A 75 -12.10 23.85 6.15
N THR A 76 -11.17 24.72 6.53
CA THR A 76 -10.35 25.50 5.59
C THR A 76 -9.45 24.59 4.75
N ASP A 77 -8.85 23.58 5.37
CA ASP A 77 -7.99 22.62 4.68
C ASP A 77 -8.81 21.78 3.68
N VAL A 78 -10.00 21.33 4.11
CA VAL A 78 -10.93 20.58 3.25
C VAL A 78 -11.39 21.43 2.08
N GLU A 79 -11.76 22.69 2.29
CA GLU A 79 -12.16 23.60 1.21
C GLU A 79 -11.03 23.81 0.19
N GLN A 80 -9.79 23.96 0.65
CA GLN A 80 -8.63 24.10 -0.21
C GLN A 80 -8.34 22.82 -1.02
N LEU A 81 -8.40 21.64 -0.37
CA LEU A 81 -8.27 20.34 -1.04
C LEU A 81 -9.38 20.10 -2.07
N MET A 82 -10.59 20.60 -1.83
CA MET A 82 -11.72 20.39 -2.72
C MET A 82 -11.78 21.36 -3.91
N ASP A 83 -11.11 22.53 -3.84
CA ASP A 83 -11.05 23.55 -4.92
C ASP A 83 -12.42 23.85 -5.56
N GLY A 84 -13.41 24.09 -4.70
CA GLY A 84 -14.78 24.39 -5.14
C GLY A 84 -15.63 23.18 -5.57
N TYR A 85 -15.05 21.99 -5.73
CA TYR A 85 -15.79 20.77 -6.01
C TYR A 85 -16.44 20.19 -4.75
N LYS A 86 -17.45 19.33 -4.92
CA LYS A 86 -18.09 18.58 -3.85
C LYS A 86 -17.83 17.09 -4.04
N ALA A 87 -17.65 16.37 -2.94
CA ALA A 87 -17.49 14.93 -2.96
C ALA A 87 -18.87 14.27 -3.04
N ASP A 88 -19.04 13.33 -3.97
CA ASP A 88 -20.24 12.48 -4.05
C ASP A 88 -20.26 11.42 -2.93
N LEU A 89 -19.08 11.01 -2.47
CA LEU A 89 -18.87 10.04 -1.41
C LEU A 89 -17.70 10.48 -0.54
N ILE A 90 -17.88 10.43 0.77
CA ILE A 90 -16.81 10.62 1.74
C ILE A 90 -16.55 9.29 2.42
N ILE A 91 -15.31 8.83 2.34
CA ILE A 91 -14.80 7.71 3.11
C ILE A 91 -13.84 8.32 4.14
N THR A 92 -14.28 8.39 5.39
CA THR A 92 -13.41 8.74 6.51
C THR A 92 -12.99 7.46 7.22
N ASP A 93 -11.80 7.45 7.79
CA ASP A 93 -11.42 6.46 8.78
C ASP A 93 -11.87 6.93 10.16
N PRO A 94 -12.89 6.30 10.74
CA PRO A 94 -12.86 6.09 12.19
C PRO A 94 -12.46 4.65 12.44
N PRO A 95 -12.22 4.21 13.68
CA PRO A 95 -11.88 2.80 13.85
C PRO A 95 -13.07 1.98 13.33
N TYR A 96 -12.98 1.38 12.13
CA TYR A 96 -14.08 0.57 11.61
C TYR A 96 -13.60 -0.72 10.92
N ASN A 97 -14.26 -1.78 11.39
CA ASN A 97 -14.15 -3.21 11.07
C ASN A 97 -12.87 -3.95 11.50
N VAL A 98 -12.01 -3.34 12.30
CA VAL A 98 -10.87 -4.00 12.95
C VAL A 98 -10.93 -3.82 14.47
N ALA A 99 -10.99 -4.92 15.21
CA ALA A 99 -10.78 -4.92 16.65
C ALA A 99 -9.28 -4.68 16.94
N TYR A 100 -8.86 -3.41 16.99
CA TYR A 100 -7.50 -3.07 17.42
C TYR A 100 -7.28 -3.54 18.86
N GLN A 101 -6.47 -4.58 19.04
CA GLN A 101 -5.79 -4.84 20.31
C GLN A 101 -4.45 -4.11 20.28
N GLY A 102 -4.44 -2.84 20.66
CA GLY A 102 -3.19 -2.11 20.89
C GLY A 102 -2.44 -2.74 22.06
N LYS A 103 -1.20 -3.17 21.85
CA LYS A 103 -0.29 -3.53 22.95
C LYS A 103 0.09 -2.21 23.64
N PRO A 104 -0.25 -1.98 24.92
CA PRO A 104 0.15 -0.74 25.58
C PRO A 104 1.69 -0.65 25.57
N PRO A 105 2.26 0.56 25.42
CA PRO A 105 3.71 0.72 25.48
C PRO A 105 4.21 0.19 26.81
N MET A 106 5.29 -0.61 26.76
CA MET A 106 6.00 -1.00 27.97
C MET A 106 6.46 0.27 28.68
N ARG A 107 5.88 0.51 29.86
CA ARG A 107 6.36 1.49 30.82
C ARG A 107 7.54 0.93 31.57
#